data_AF-A0A8J4CVM7-F1
#
_entry.id   AF-A0A8J4CVM7-F1
#
_cell.length_a   1.000
_cell.length_b   1.000
_cell.length_c   1.000
_cell.angle_alpha   90.00
_cell.angle_beta   90.00
_cell.angle_gamma   90.00
#
_symmetry.space_group_name_H-M   'P 1'
#
loop_
_entity.id
_entity.type
_entity.pdbx_description
1 polymer ?
#
loop_
_entity_poly.entity_id
_entity_poly.type
_entity_poly.pdbx_seq_one_letter_code
_entity_poly.pdbx_strand_id
1 'polypeptide(L)'
;MMFNFSMNICVKQTTPGCGRIRTDSHSLPFPVHPYCFSKGYRYPRSSSGFPAVACPQRALSNLHQKYSEACAPRRLICRSAPAAEPLASSQPAQPRSGADFTLHCEDTGTSIHVFGVEHLSPQPHIGEWIIRNRPQAVVVETAMGPEHGSMAGNVIRCGDQVVDPTAGFFLRMFCQIGVTLQEFKEGDFTQSPLWNQVRSSYNGEQLAYIGAFATGAPLVFGDRPKDITYRRLFGMTTIPQLDQGFSYAAVQNYRTFLGLPPLPYDPDNLPVTEQIMMQEREAVMLKVVHQLCSNTLPQQRLAAGRPRDLALVVGSAHLAGVEYLWRSGRWREVVGSGGANHPLSASQLLATPRSSSDTHDDPQHGLRRGLMEAMLRLSVTKEVISDLESVLGPVPERQMQSYTSIQEVYGAPRMQLASLPRDMLKKLVEGLGCDFYEVLQPLRDIRPLNGGPGYSDDMVMYVRGLNFELE
;
A
#
# COMPACT_ATOMS: atom_id res chain seq x y z
N MET A 1 -1.65 -6.73 10.21
CA MET A 1 -0.93 -5.97 11.26
C MET A 1 0.30 -6.75 11.75
N MET A 2 1.47 -6.36 11.27
CA MET A 2 2.81 -6.62 11.85
C MET A 2 3.75 -5.61 11.16
N PHE A 3 4.23 -4.59 11.87
CA PHE A 3 5.33 -3.76 11.39
C PHE A 3 6.59 -4.23 12.10
N ASN A 4 7.48 -4.92 11.38
CA ASN A 4 8.78 -5.29 11.91
C ASN A 4 9.74 -4.12 11.72
N PHE A 5 10.19 -3.59 12.85
CA PHE A 5 11.23 -2.57 12.94
C PHE A 5 12.59 -3.27 12.79
N SER A 6 13.26 -3.07 11.66
CA SER A 6 14.68 -3.40 11.58
C SER A 6 15.50 -2.28 12.23
N MET A 7 15.77 -2.42 13.54
CA MET A 7 16.85 -1.68 14.20
C MET A 7 18.15 -2.50 14.09
N ASN A 8 19.13 -1.97 13.35
CA ASN A 8 20.52 -2.44 13.44
C ASN A 8 21.12 -1.96 14.77
N ILE A 9 21.06 -2.80 15.80
CA ILE A 9 21.84 -2.60 17.02
C ILE A 9 23.17 -3.32 16.85
N CYS A 10 24.22 -2.56 16.57
CA CYS A 10 25.60 -3.05 16.57
C CYS A 10 26.08 -3.23 18.03
N VAL A 11 25.82 -4.39 18.63
CA VAL A 11 26.41 -4.75 19.93
C VAL A 11 27.77 -5.42 19.68
N LYS A 12 28.86 -4.72 19.97
CA LYS A 12 30.20 -5.31 20.11
C LYS A 12 30.18 -6.28 21.29
N GLN A 13 30.19 -7.58 21.02
CA GLN A 13 30.42 -8.61 22.03
C GLN A 13 31.92 -8.73 22.32
N THR A 14 32.29 -8.44 23.57
CA THR A 14 33.53 -8.90 24.18
C THR A 14 33.23 -10.16 25.01
N THR A 15 33.80 -11.29 24.61
CA THR A 15 34.02 -12.49 25.46
C THR A 15 35.03 -12.15 26.58
N PRO A 16 35.04 -12.83 27.76
CA PRO A 16 35.13 -14.30 27.87
C PRO A 16 34.43 -14.94 29.10
N GLY A 17 34.43 -16.29 29.16
CA GLY A 17 34.41 -16.99 30.45
C GLY A 17 33.69 -18.34 30.51
N CYS A 18 34.46 -19.43 30.46
CA CYS A 18 34.06 -20.81 30.77
C CYS A 18 33.44 -20.99 32.18
N GLY A 19 32.46 -21.89 32.29
CA GLY A 19 32.06 -22.49 33.56
C GLY A 19 30.98 -23.59 33.42
N ARG A 20 31.39 -24.86 33.57
CA ARG A 20 30.50 -26.04 33.77
C ARG A 20 29.97 -26.05 35.21
N ILE A 21 28.79 -26.68 35.44
CA ILE A 21 28.33 -27.53 36.59
C ILE A 21 26.79 -27.71 36.41
N ARG A 22 26.21 -28.89 36.10
CA ARG A 22 25.86 -30.11 36.89
C ARG A 22 24.47 -30.07 37.61
N THR A 23 23.55 -30.88 37.06
CA THR A 23 22.46 -31.76 37.60
C THR A 23 21.66 -31.44 38.87
N ASP A 24 20.32 -31.60 38.80
CA ASP A 24 19.45 -32.54 39.59
C ASP A 24 17.95 -32.12 39.53
N SER A 25 17.09 -32.89 38.85
CA SER A 25 16.03 -33.81 39.36
C SER A 25 14.87 -33.19 40.17
N HIS A 26 13.61 -33.31 39.67
CA HIS A 26 12.55 -34.16 40.25
C HIS A 26 11.15 -33.98 39.61
N SER A 27 10.49 -35.14 39.42
CA SER A 27 9.05 -35.47 39.50
C SER A 27 8.01 -35.01 38.43
N LEU A 28 7.65 -36.02 37.62
CA LEU A 28 6.39 -36.36 36.90
C LEU A 28 5.12 -36.38 37.81
N PRO A 29 3.85 -36.46 37.31
CA PRO A 29 3.39 -37.46 36.32
C PRO A 29 2.31 -37.11 35.27
N PHE A 30 2.31 -38.00 34.26
CA PHE A 30 1.33 -38.28 33.20
C PHE A 30 -0.08 -38.67 33.72
N PRO A 31 -1.10 -38.70 32.83
CA PRO A 31 -1.46 -39.98 32.22
C PRO A 31 -1.66 -39.94 30.69
N VAL A 32 -1.81 -41.15 30.15
CA VAL A 32 -1.55 -41.62 28.79
C VAL A 32 -2.83 -42.25 28.21
N HIS A 33 -3.19 -41.89 26.96
CA HIS A 33 -3.85 -42.65 25.86
C HIS A 33 -5.19 -43.41 26.07
N PRO A 34 -5.81 -44.07 25.05
CA PRO A 34 -5.65 -44.05 23.57
C PRO A 34 -7.01 -43.96 22.81
N TYR A 35 -7.01 -43.94 21.46
CA TYR A 35 -7.71 -44.93 20.60
C TYR A 35 -7.50 -44.64 19.09
N CYS A 36 -7.04 -45.66 18.36
CA CYS A 36 -7.05 -45.77 16.90
C CYS A 36 -8.44 -46.23 16.40
N PHE A 37 -8.84 -45.86 15.18
CA PHE A 37 -9.51 -46.78 14.24
C PHE A 37 -9.39 -46.32 12.77
N SER A 38 -8.95 -47.25 11.94
CA SER A 38 -8.93 -47.27 10.48
C SER A 38 -10.26 -47.75 9.88
N LYS A 39 -10.62 -47.27 8.68
CA LYS A 39 -11.44 -47.88 7.59
C LYS A 39 -11.68 -46.75 6.56
N GLY A 40 -11.45 -46.82 5.24
CA GLY A 40 -11.42 -47.94 4.31
C GLY A 40 -12.79 -48.07 3.62
N TYR A 41 -13.08 -47.32 2.55
CA TYR A 41 -14.22 -47.60 1.64
C TYR A 41 -13.99 -47.16 0.18
N ARG A 42 -14.62 -47.93 -0.70
CA ARG A 42 -14.45 -48.10 -2.15
C ARG A 42 -15.20 -47.06 -2.99
N TYR A 43 -14.72 -46.90 -4.23
CA TYR A 43 -15.40 -46.35 -5.40
C TYR A 43 -16.82 -46.91 -5.63
N PRO A 44 -17.67 -46.09 -6.29
CA PRO A 44 -18.49 -46.59 -7.38
C PRO A 44 -18.19 -45.86 -8.70
N ARG A 45 -18.12 -46.66 -9.77
CA ARG A 45 -18.31 -46.22 -11.15
C ARG A 45 -19.79 -45.86 -11.35
N SER A 46 -20.06 -44.74 -12.01
CA SER A 46 -21.28 -44.60 -12.81
C SER A 46 -21.07 -43.61 -13.95
N SER A 47 -21.41 -44.12 -15.13
CA SER A 47 -21.45 -43.51 -16.46
C SER A 47 -22.61 -42.55 -16.67
N SER A 48 -22.33 -41.39 -17.25
CA SER A 48 -23.19 -40.59 -18.16
C SER A 48 -22.34 -39.37 -18.56
N GLY A 49 -22.20 -38.92 -19.80
CA GLY A 49 -23.02 -39.05 -20.98
C GLY A 49 -23.61 -37.67 -21.33
N PHE A 50 -22.79 -36.70 -21.75
CA PHE A 50 -23.25 -35.43 -22.37
C PHE A 50 -22.27 -34.94 -23.45
N PRO A 51 -22.76 -34.18 -24.46
CA PRO A 51 -22.19 -34.14 -25.80
C PRO A 51 -21.08 -33.10 -25.94
N ALA A 52 -20.15 -33.40 -26.86
CA ALA A 52 -19.09 -32.50 -27.28
C ALA A 52 -19.67 -31.28 -28.04
N VAL A 53 -19.45 -30.09 -27.49
CA VAL A 53 -19.55 -28.83 -28.23
C VAL A 53 -18.14 -28.50 -28.73
N ALA A 54 -17.96 -28.54 -30.05
CA ALA A 54 -16.70 -28.24 -30.70
C ALA A 54 -16.36 -26.75 -30.58
N CYS A 55 -15.15 -26.45 -30.07
CA CYS A 55 -14.53 -25.13 -30.12
C CYS A 55 -13.34 -25.19 -31.11
N PRO A 56 -13.14 -24.20 -32.02
CA PRO A 56 -12.18 -24.33 -33.11
C PRO A 56 -10.75 -24.06 -32.63
N GLN A 57 -9.98 -25.14 -32.44
CA GLN A 57 -8.61 -25.18 -31.94
C GLN A 57 -7.54 -24.83 -33.00
N ARG A 58 -7.87 -24.06 -34.05
CA ARG A 58 -7.04 -23.95 -35.27
C ARG A 58 -6.23 -22.66 -35.45
N ALA A 59 -6.17 -21.77 -34.45
CA ALA A 59 -5.47 -20.48 -34.59
C ALA A 59 -4.11 -20.36 -33.87
N LEU A 60 -3.79 -21.21 -32.89
CA LEU A 60 -2.61 -21.02 -32.02
C LEU A 60 -1.41 -21.93 -32.32
N SER A 61 -1.59 -23.02 -33.08
CA SER A 61 -0.50 -23.91 -33.47
C SER A 61 0.51 -23.30 -34.45
N ASN A 62 0.15 -22.18 -35.10
CA ASN A 62 1.03 -21.46 -36.03
C ASN A 62 1.98 -20.46 -35.34
N LEU A 63 1.84 -20.20 -34.04
CA LEU A 63 2.76 -19.29 -33.33
C LEU A 63 4.12 -19.96 -33.06
N HIS A 64 4.16 -21.22 -32.61
CA HIS A 64 5.43 -21.87 -32.26
C HIS A 64 6.40 -22.04 -33.44
N GLN A 65 5.89 -22.18 -34.66
CA GLN A 65 6.72 -22.48 -35.83
C GLN A 65 7.32 -21.23 -36.50
N LYS A 66 6.70 -20.05 -36.35
CA LYS A 66 7.22 -18.80 -36.93
C LYS A 66 8.32 -18.12 -36.12
N TYR A 67 8.44 -18.39 -34.82
CA TYR A 67 9.46 -17.76 -33.97
C TYR A 67 10.82 -18.46 -33.99
N SER A 68 10.89 -19.73 -34.41
CA SER A 68 12.16 -20.47 -34.53
C SER A 68 13.06 -19.97 -35.67
N GLU A 69 12.56 -19.19 -36.62
CA GLU A 69 13.30 -18.82 -37.83
C GLU A 69 13.80 -17.36 -37.84
N ALA A 70 13.35 -16.50 -36.91
CA ALA A 70 13.62 -15.06 -36.96
C ALA A 70 14.85 -14.58 -36.15
N CYS A 71 15.48 -15.42 -35.32
CA CYS A 71 16.67 -15.05 -34.56
C CYS A 71 17.68 -16.20 -34.50
N ALA A 72 18.57 -16.28 -35.49
CA ALA A 72 19.78 -17.07 -35.36
C ALA A 72 20.67 -16.49 -34.24
N PRO A 73 21.25 -17.30 -33.34
CA PRO A 73 21.95 -16.79 -32.17
C PRO A 73 23.34 -16.31 -32.57
N ARG A 74 23.53 -14.98 -32.66
CA ARG A 74 24.87 -14.40 -32.49
C ARG A 74 25.20 -14.49 -31.01
N ARG A 75 26.21 -15.31 -30.67
CA ARG A 75 26.85 -15.36 -29.34
C ARG A 75 27.43 -13.98 -29.00
N LEU A 76 26.60 -13.10 -28.48
CA LEU A 76 27.04 -11.96 -27.69
C LEU A 76 27.21 -12.48 -26.27
N ILE A 77 28.44 -12.38 -25.77
CA ILE A 77 28.75 -12.55 -24.36
C ILE A 77 28.04 -11.40 -23.64
N CYS A 78 26.76 -11.59 -23.32
CA CYS A 78 26.08 -10.79 -22.33
C CYS A 78 26.87 -11.00 -21.04
N ARG A 79 27.45 -9.91 -20.50
CA ARG A 79 27.82 -9.89 -19.09
C ARG A 79 26.58 -10.36 -18.34
N SER A 80 26.73 -11.45 -17.58
CA SER A 80 25.70 -12.01 -16.73
C SER A 80 25.03 -10.88 -15.95
N ALA A 81 23.79 -10.56 -16.34
CA ALA A 81 22.88 -9.89 -15.45
C ALA A 81 22.63 -10.88 -14.31
N PRO A 82 22.86 -10.51 -13.03
CA PRO A 82 22.63 -11.43 -11.94
C PRO A 82 21.17 -11.89 -11.99
N ALA A 83 20.97 -13.19 -11.74
CA ALA A 83 19.66 -13.77 -11.52
C ALA A 83 18.85 -12.83 -10.61
N ALA A 84 17.63 -12.50 -11.04
CA ALA A 84 16.78 -11.57 -10.34
C ALA A 84 16.36 -12.17 -8.99
N GLU A 85 17.19 -11.96 -7.96
CA GLU A 85 16.65 -11.65 -6.65
C GLU A 85 15.62 -10.53 -6.82
N PRO A 86 14.47 -10.58 -6.13
CA PRO A 86 13.46 -9.54 -6.23
C PRO A 86 14.10 -8.24 -5.78
N LEU A 87 14.54 -7.40 -6.74
CA LEU A 87 15.25 -6.12 -6.56
C LEU A 87 15.40 -5.76 -5.08
N ALA A 88 16.41 -6.36 -4.45
CA ALA A 88 16.67 -6.14 -3.05
C ALA A 88 17.01 -4.65 -2.89
N SER A 89 16.10 -3.94 -2.23
CA SER A 89 16.35 -2.68 -1.52
C SER A 89 17.24 -1.64 -2.21
N SER A 90 17.15 -1.44 -3.52
CA SER A 90 17.45 -0.12 -4.04
C SER A 90 16.21 0.71 -3.75
N GLN A 91 16.26 1.50 -2.67
CA GLN A 91 15.27 2.54 -2.48
C GLN A 91 15.24 3.32 -3.80
N PRO A 92 14.11 3.32 -4.53
CA PRO A 92 14.01 4.16 -5.72
C PRO A 92 14.38 5.57 -5.27
N ALA A 93 15.22 6.25 -6.05
CA ALA A 93 15.42 7.69 -5.85
C ALA A 93 14.03 8.31 -5.93
N GLN A 94 13.45 8.61 -4.77
CA GLN A 94 12.08 9.08 -4.73
C GLN A 94 12.03 10.39 -5.52
N PRO A 95 11.04 10.56 -6.41
CA PRO A 95 10.84 11.86 -7.05
C PRO A 95 10.79 12.90 -5.94
N ARG A 96 11.54 14.00 -6.08
CA ARG A 96 11.44 15.11 -5.13
C ARG A 96 9.96 15.44 -4.98
N SER A 97 9.44 15.19 -3.77
CA SER A 97 8.07 15.46 -3.37
C SER A 97 7.65 16.87 -3.76
N GLY A 98 6.34 17.10 -3.92
CA GLY A 98 5.81 18.45 -3.83
C GLY A 98 6.37 19.16 -2.59
N ALA A 99 6.58 20.47 -2.67
CA ALA A 99 6.97 21.25 -1.50
C ALA A 99 5.79 21.28 -0.51
N ASP A 100 6.10 21.32 0.78
CA ASP A 100 5.10 21.64 1.81
C ASP A 100 4.38 22.96 1.47
N PHE A 101 3.11 23.07 1.86
CA PHE A 101 2.31 24.24 1.56
C PHE A 101 1.32 24.57 2.67
N THR A 102 0.73 25.77 2.61
CA THR A 102 -0.31 26.19 3.54
C THR A 102 -1.61 26.41 2.77
N LEU A 103 -2.68 25.82 3.28
CA LEU A 103 -4.05 26.08 2.85
C LEU A 103 -4.74 26.96 3.89
N HIS A 104 -5.79 27.65 3.48
CA HIS A 104 -6.61 28.47 4.39
C HIS A 104 -8.07 28.01 4.33
N CYS A 105 -8.69 27.89 5.50
CA CYS A 105 -10.13 27.72 5.62
C CYS A 105 -10.78 29.10 5.78
N GLU A 106 -11.28 29.65 4.68
CA GLU A 106 -11.86 31.00 4.63
C GLU A 106 -13.01 31.19 5.63
N ASP A 107 -13.84 30.17 5.82
CA ASP A 107 -15.00 30.19 6.73
C ASP A 107 -14.61 30.45 8.21
N THR A 108 -13.38 30.09 8.58
CA THR A 108 -12.94 30.05 9.97
C THR A 108 -11.68 30.88 10.25
N GLY A 109 -10.93 31.24 9.20
CA GLY A 109 -9.61 31.85 9.31
C GLY A 109 -8.51 30.87 9.73
N THR A 110 -8.78 29.56 9.76
CA THR A 110 -7.80 28.54 10.15
C THR A 110 -6.74 28.37 9.06
N SER A 111 -5.46 28.36 9.44
CA SER A 111 -4.35 27.95 8.57
C SER A 111 -4.09 26.46 8.71
N ILE A 112 -3.93 25.77 7.57
CA ILE A 112 -3.70 24.33 7.50
C ILE A 112 -2.33 24.14 6.85
N HIS A 113 -1.34 23.72 7.62
CA HIS A 113 0.01 23.45 7.15
C HIS A 113 0.12 22.00 6.72
N VAL A 114 0.34 21.77 5.42
CA VAL A 114 0.38 20.45 4.81
C VAL A 114 1.84 20.04 4.60
N PHE A 115 2.20 18.90 5.18
CA PHE A 115 3.53 18.31 5.12
C PHE A 115 3.49 16.99 4.34
N GLY A 116 4.39 16.86 3.36
CA GLY A 116 4.58 15.62 2.61
C GLY A 116 5.65 14.75 3.24
N VAL A 117 5.30 13.57 3.73
CA VAL A 117 6.27 12.61 4.29
C VAL A 117 6.76 11.62 3.25
N GLU A 118 8.06 11.34 3.31
CA GLU A 118 8.72 10.30 2.53
C GLU A 118 9.00 9.07 3.38
N HIS A 119 8.73 7.90 2.81
CA HIS A 119 8.82 6.65 3.55
C HIS A 119 10.26 6.39 4.04
N LEU A 120 10.42 6.16 5.35
CA LEU A 120 11.70 5.91 6.03
C LEU A 120 12.73 7.06 5.99
N SER A 121 12.35 8.25 5.49
CA SER A 121 13.25 9.40 5.44
C SER A 121 13.06 10.31 6.67
N PRO A 122 14.14 10.70 7.36
CA PRO A 122 14.05 11.73 8.40
C PRO A 122 13.68 13.09 7.80
N GLN A 123 12.62 13.70 8.32
CA GLN A 123 12.14 15.03 7.91
C GLN A 123 11.92 15.91 9.14
N PRO A 124 13.02 16.40 9.76
CA PRO A 124 12.97 17.08 11.04
C PRO A 124 12.14 18.36 11.04
N HIS A 125 12.05 19.06 9.90
CA HIS A 125 11.29 20.29 9.74
C HIS A 125 9.80 20.14 10.12
N ILE A 126 9.20 18.96 9.92
CA ILE A 126 7.79 18.69 10.24
C ILE A 126 7.56 18.75 11.76
N GLY A 127 8.33 17.94 12.50
CA GLY A 127 8.25 17.91 13.96
C GLY A 127 8.69 19.22 14.59
N GLU A 128 9.72 19.87 14.04
CA GLU A 128 10.17 21.19 14.49
C GLU A 128 9.08 22.26 14.30
N TRP A 129 8.37 22.23 13.17
CA TRP A 129 7.27 23.15 12.94
C TRP A 129 6.14 22.93 13.95
N ILE A 130 5.76 21.67 14.20
CA ILE A 130 4.72 21.34 15.19
C ILE A 130 5.13 21.82 16.59
N ILE A 131 6.36 21.57 17.01
CA ILE A 131 6.89 22.00 18.31
C ILE A 131 6.84 23.53 18.48
N ARG A 132 7.29 24.27 17.47
CA ARG A 132 7.39 25.73 17.52
C ARG A 132 6.04 26.42 17.43
N ASN A 133 5.14 25.91 16.59
CA ASN A 133 3.86 26.56 16.29
C ASN A 133 2.70 26.06 17.16
N ARG A 134 2.85 24.89 17.82
CA ARG A 134 1.86 24.30 18.72
C ARG A 134 0.45 24.28 18.11
N PRO A 135 0.26 23.62 16.95
CA PRO A 135 -1.04 23.57 16.29
C PRO A 135 -2.10 22.96 17.22
N GLN A 136 -3.36 23.37 17.04
CA GLN A 136 -4.46 22.87 17.87
C GLN A 136 -4.77 21.38 17.65
N ALA A 137 -4.38 20.83 16.50
CA ALA A 137 -4.41 19.40 16.21
C ALA A 137 -3.41 19.06 15.08
N VAL A 138 -2.96 17.81 15.08
CA VAL A 138 -2.13 17.24 14.01
C VAL A 138 -2.92 16.10 13.36
N VAL A 139 -3.32 16.29 12.11
CA VAL A 139 -4.04 15.31 11.30
C VAL A 139 -3.05 14.46 10.53
N VAL A 140 -3.20 13.15 10.55
CA VAL A 140 -2.23 12.20 9.98
C VAL A 140 -2.91 11.21 9.04
N GLU A 141 -2.25 10.89 7.93
CA GLU A 141 -2.70 9.84 7.01
C GLU A 141 -2.60 8.46 7.65
N THR A 142 -1.46 8.11 8.25
CA THR A 142 -1.28 6.78 8.84
C THR A 142 -1.77 6.75 10.28
N ALA A 143 -2.62 5.78 10.60
CA ALA A 143 -3.01 5.54 11.97
C ALA A 143 -1.86 4.92 12.77
N MET A 144 -1.68 5.37 14.02
CA MET A 144 -0.75 4.73 14.96
C MET A 144 -1.13 3.29 15.37
N GLY A 145 -2.37 2.87 15.16
CA GLY A 145 -2.88 1.56 15.56
C GLY A 145 -4.27 1.28 14.99
N PRO A 146 -4.81 0.05 15.16
CA PRO A 146 -6.07 -0.38 14.55
C PRO A 146 -7.26 0.39 15.10
N GLU A 147 -7.27 0.68 16.41
CA GLU A 147 -8.34 1.45 17.04
C GLU A 147 -8.33 2.89 16.52
N HIS A 148 -7.15 3.52 16.45
CA HIS A 148 -7.00 4.85 15.88
C HIS A 148 -7.39 4.88 14.39
N GLY A 149 -7.06 3.83 13.62
CA GLY A 149 -7.39 3.72 12.20
C GLY A 149 -8.77 3.16 11.87
N SER A 150 -9.57 2.81 12.88
CA SER A 150 -10.88 2.19 12.68
C SER A 150 -11.93 3.13 12.10
N MET A 151 -11.73 4.44 12.24
CA MET A 151 -12.66 5.46 11.75
C MET A 151 -11.96 6.79 11.51
N ALA A 152 -12.21 7.40 10.35
CA ALA A 152 -11.76 8.75 10.05
C ALA A 152 -12.23 9.73 11.14
N GLY A 153 -11.33 10.58 11.60
CA GLY A 153 -11.56 11.53 12.70
C GLY A 153 -11.32 10.98 14.10
N ASN A 154 -10.97 9.70 14.25
CA ASN A 154 -10.55 9.17 15.55
C ASN A 154 -9.33 9.94 16.08
N VAL A 155 -9.30 10.09 17.40
CA VAL A 155 -8.29 10.91 18.08
C VAL A 155 -7.53 10.08 19.10
N ILE A 156 -6.23 10.29 19.15
CA ILE A 156 -5.36 9.75 20.19
C ILE A 156 -4.52 10.86 20.81
N ARG A 157 -4.33 10.78 22.12
CA ARG A 157 -3.57 11.71 22.94
C ARG A 157 -2.45 11.01 23.68
N CYS A 158 -1.51 11.82 24.15
CA CYS A 158 -0.49 11.36 25.07
C CYS A 158 -1.13 10.82 26.35
N GLY A 159 -0.86 9.55 26.67
CA GLY A 159 -1.39 8.86 27.85
C GLY A 159 -2.66 8.03 27.64
N ASP A 160 -3.24 8.03 26.42
CA ASP A 160 -4.38 7.16 26.11
C ASP A 160 -4.00 5.67 26.21
N GLN A 161 -4.96 4.83 26.59
CA GLN A 161 -4.78 3.38 26.59
C GLN A 161 -5.16 2.79 25.23
N VAL A 162 -4.25 2.00 24.66
CA VAL A 162 -4.44 1.28 23.40
C VAL A 162 -4.42 -0.21 23.69
N VAL A 163 -5.43 -0.93 23.18
CA VAL A 163 -5.61 -2.37 23.44
C VAL A 163 -4.57 -3.18 22.68
N ASP A 164 -4.30 -2.82 21.42
CA ASP A 164 -3.22 -3.44 20.67
C ASP A 164 -1.86 -3.21 21.36
N PRO A 165 -1.12 -4.27 21.74
CA PRO A 165 0.10 -4.15 22.52
C PRO A 165 1.24 -3.47 21.75
N THR A 166 1.26 -3.61 20.43
CA THR A 166 2.29 -3.04 19.56
C THR A 166 2.07 -1.53 19.40
N ALA A 167 0.87 -1.14 18.99
CA ALA A 167 0.47 0.26 18.91
C ALA A 167 0.56 0.96 20.27
N GLY A 168 0.17 0.27 21.35
CA GLY A 168 0.35 0.74 22.72
C GLY A 168 1.81 0.94 23.11
N PHE A 169 2.73 0.08 22.65
CA PHE A 169 4.16 0.28 22.85
C PHE A 169 4.67 1.53 22.13
N PHE A 170 4.35 1.72 20.85
CA PHE A 170 4.77 2.90 20.10
C PHE A 170 4.19 4.19 20.63
N LEU A 171 2.89 4.20 20.98
CA LEU A 171 2.27 5.33 21.65
C LEU A 171 3.04 5.69 22.91
N ARG A 172 3.28 4.73 23.83
CA ARG A 172 4.02 4.99 25.07
C ARG A 172 5.42 5.53 24.81
N MET A 173 6.13 4.98 23.82
CA MET A 173 7.47 5.43 23.46
C MET A 173 7.46 6.88 22.95
N PHE A 174 6.60 7.21 21.98
CA PHE A 174 6.50 8.57 21.45
C PHE A 174 6.01 9.57 22.50
N CYS A 175 5.07 9.16 23.35
CA CYS A 175 4.60 9.93 24.50
C CYS A 175 5.73 10.23 25.47
N GLN A 176 6.52 9.23 25.84
CA GLN A 176 7.64 9.40 26.76
C GLN A 176 8.66 10.39 26.21
N ILE A 177 9.00 10.28 24.92
CA ILE A 177 9.89 11.25 24.26
C ILE A 177 9.28 12.66 24.32
N GLY A 178 8.00 12.80 23.99
CA GLY A 178 7.28 14.08 24.02
C GLY A 178 7.27 14.70 25.42
N VAL A 179 6.99 13.91 26.46
CA VAL A 179 6.99 14.37 27.86
C VAL A 179 8.40 14.76 28.32
N THR A 180 9.43 13.97 27.99
CA THR A 180 10.82 14.31 28.33
C THR A 180 11.29 15.58 27.60
N LEU A 181 10.82 15.84 26.38
CA LEU A 181 11.09 17.12 25.71
C LEU A 181 10.50 18.32 26.47
N GLN A 182 9.35 18.17 27.14
CA GLN A 182 8.73 19.24 27.94
C GLN A 182 9.53 19.55 29.22
N GLU A 183 10.36 18.63 29.70
CA GLU A 183 11.24 18.86 30.86
C GLU A 183 12.40 19.81 30.53
N PHE A 184 12.66 20.05 29.24
CA PHE A 184 13.66 21.01 28.79
C PHE A 184 13.16 22.44 29.03
N LYS A 185 13.60 23.03 30.15
CA LYS A 185 13.18 24.37 30.60
C LYS A 185 13.91 25.52 29.87
N GLU A 186 15.00 25.22 29.16
CA GLU A 186 15.87 26.22 28.54
C GLU A 186 15.54 26.42 27.06
N GLY A 187 14.46 27.13 26.75
CA GLY A 187 14.17 27.60 25.38
C GLY A 187 13.32 26.65 24.53
N ASP A 188 13.57 26.61 23.22
CA ASP A 188 12.82 25.83 22.24
C ASP A 188 13.16 24.34 22.36
N PHE A 189 12.17 23.44 22.45
CA PHE A 189 12.40 21.99 22.56
C PHE A 189 13.25 21.45 21.40
N THR A 190 13.19 22.09 20.22
CA THR A 190 14.00 21.73 19.05
C THR A 190 15.50 21.95 19.24
N GLN A 191 15.91 22.72 20.25
CA GLN A 191 17.32 22.94 20.62
C GLN A 191 17.83 21.94 21.65
N SER A 192 16.95 21.11 22.22
CA SER A 192 17.33 20.15 23.26
C SER A 192 18.28 19.06 22.73
N PRO A 193 19.17 18.52 23.57
CA PRO A 193 20.00 17.37 23.21
C PRO A 193 19.18 16.15 22.78
N LEU A 194 18.01 15.95 23.41
CA LEU A 194 17.09 14.87 23.07
C LEU A 194 16.54 15.05 21.64
N TRP A 195 16.08 16.24 21.27
CA TRP A 195 15.58 16.48 19.90
C TRP A 195 16.67 16.22 18.86
N ASN A 196 17.92 16.61 19.13
CA ASN A 196 19.04 16.35 18.23
C ASN A 196 19.27 14.86 17.94
N GLN A 197 18.95 13.97 18.89
CA GLN A 197 19.00 12.52 18.70
C GLN A 197 17.75 11.99 18.00
N VAL A 198 16.57 12.48 18.41
CA VAL A 198 15.27 12.06 17.87
C VAL A 198 15.16 12.39 16.38
N ARG A 199 15.55 13.60 15.99
CA ARG A 199 15.39 14.13 14.63
C ARG A 199 16.15 13.34 13.54
N SER A 200 17.15 12.56 13.93
CA SER A 200 17.91 11.66 13.03
C SER A 200 17.48 10.19 13.13
N SER A 201 16.76 9.82 14.17
CA SER A 201 16.43 8.41 14.48
C SER A 201 15.04 8.00 14.00
N TYR A 202 14.17 8.96 13.72
CA TYR A 202 12.78 8.75 13.36
C TYR A 202 12.47 9.36 11.99
N ASN A 203 11.52 8.75 11.27
CA ASN A 203 11.05 9.28 9.98
C ASN A 203 10.12 10.51 10.19
N GLY A 204 9.81 11.23 9.10
CA GLY A 204 8.99 12.44 9.15
C GLY A 204 7.65 12.28 9.89
N GLU A 205 6.95 11.18 9.64
CA GLU A 205 5.67 10.88 10.27
C GLU A 205 5.79 10.64 11.79
N GLN A 206 6.78 9.85 12.21
CA GLN A 206 7.06 9.62 13.63
C GLN A 206 7.49 10.91 14.35
N LEU A 207 8.25 11.78 13.67
CA LEU A 207 8.61 13.09 14.19
C LEU A 207 7.40 14.00 14.36
N ALA A 208 6.38 13.87 13.51
CA ALA A 208 5.10 14.56 13.69
C ALA A 208 4.35 14.05 14.92
N TYR A 209 4.33 12.73 15.16
CA TYR A 209 3.70 12.16 16.36
C TYR A 209 4.37 12.65 17.64
N ILE A 210 5.70 12.59 17.69
CA ILE A 210 6.50 13.07 18.82
C ILE A 210 6.27 14.57 19.04
N GLY A 211 6.29 15.37 17.97
CA GLY A 211 6.01 16.80 18.03
C GLY A 211 4.62 17.10 18.60
N ALA A 212 3.59 16.38 18.14
CA ALA A 212 2.22 16.53 18.63
C ALA A 212 2.12 16.26 20.14
N PHE A 213 2.71 15.16 20.61
CA PHE A 213 2.70 14.82 22.02
C PHE A 213 3.54 15.78 22.87
N ALA A 214 4.68 16.26 22.35
CA ALA A 214 5.49 17.28 23.02
C ALA A 214 4.72 18.58 23.23
N THR A 215 3.81 18.96 22.33
CA THR A 215 2.99 20.17 22.47
C THR A 215 1.61 19.95 23.07
N GLY A 216 1.26 18.70 23.42
CA GLY A 216 -0.07 18.33 23.89
C GLY A 216 -1.17 18.41 22.81
N ALA A 217 -0.78 18.49 21.54
CA ALA A 217 -1.73 18.47 20.43
C ALA A 217 -2.31 17.05 20.26
N PRO A 218 -3.63 16.92 20.03
CA PRO A 218 -4.22 15.63 19.67
C PRO A 218 -3.74 15.19 18.28
N LEU A 219 -3.47 13.90 18.14
CA LEU A 219 -3.29 13.25 16.84
C LEU A 219 -4.64 12.79 16.34
N VAL A 220 -5.00 13.17 15.11
CA VAL A 220 -6.29 12.85 14.49
C VAL A 220 -6.04 12.02 13.23
N PHE A 221 -6.62 10.83 13.13
CA PHE A 221 -6.56 10.04 11.92
C PHE A 221 -7.43 10.70 10.83
N GLY A 222 -6.81 11.20 9.78
CA GLY A 222 -7.51 11.89 8.69
C GLY A 222 -8.06 10.95 7.63
N ASP A 223 -7.43 9.80 7.42
CA ASP A 223 -7.68 8.95 6.28
C ASP A 223 -8.92 8.04 6.44
N ARG A 224 -9.32 7.41 5.36
CA ARG A 224 -10.31 6.33 5.37
C ARG A 224 -9.70 5.04 5.92
N PRO A 225 -10.44 4.27 6.75
CA PRO A 225 -10.03 2.92 7.13
C PRO A 225 -9.59 2.06 5.93
N LYS A 226 -8.44 1.40 6.07
CA LYS A 226 -7.80 0.66 4.96
C LYS A 226 -8.67 -0.47 4.44
N ASP A 227 -9.43 -1.12 5.32
CA ASP A 227 -10.34 -2.20 4.98
C ASP A 227 -11.44 -1.75 3.99
N ILE A 228 -11.98 -0.55 4.18
CA ILE A 228 -12.94 0.06 3.25
C ILE A 228 -12.26 0.29 1.89
N THR A 229 -11.03 0.81 1.87
CA THR A 229 -10.27 0.99 0.61
C THR A 229 -10.10 -0.34 -0.13
N TYR A 230 -9.72 -1.42 0.56
CA TYR A 230 -9.57 -2.74 -0.06
C TYR A 230 -10.90 -3.29 -0.59
N ARG A 231 -11.99 -3.15 0.18
CA ARG A 231 -13.33 -3.59 -0.25
C ARG A 231 -13.84 -2.78 -1.44
N ARG A 232 -13.54 -1.49 -1.50
CA ARG A 232 -13.85 -0.62 -2.66
C ARG A 232 -13.06 -1.01 -3.89
N LEU A 233 -11.74 -1.17 -3.76
CA LEU A 233 -10.90 -1.66 -4.84
C LEU A 233 -11.43 -2.99 -5.40
N PHE A 234 -11.77 -3.93 -4.52
CA PHE A 234 -12.28 -5.23 -4.95
C PHE A 234 -13.69 -5.15 -5.56
N GLY A 235 -14.62 -4.45 -4.89
CA GLY A 235 -16.04 -4.47 -5.21
C GLY A 235 -16.49 -3.47 -6.28
N MET A 236 -15.73 -2.40 -6.54
CA MET A 236 -16.15 -1.30 -7.43
C MET A 236 -15.34 -1.21 -8.72
N THR A 237 -14.22 -1.91 -8.82
CA THR A 237 -13.45 -1.95 -10.07
C THR A 237 -13.97 -3.06 -10.99
N THR A 238 -13.68 -2.96 -12.27
CA THR A 238 -13.78 -4.06 -13.23
C THR A 238 -12.40 -4.67 -13.45
N ILE A 239 -12.35 -5.87 -14.02
CA ILE A 239 -11.09 -6.56 -14.34
C ILE A 239 -10.21 -5.72 -15.29
N PRO A 240 -10.72 -5.12 -16.38
CA PRO A 240 -9.93 -4.19 -17.20
C PRO A 240 -9.43 -2.97 -16.43
N GLN A 241 -10.20 -2.44 -15.48
CA GLN A 241 -9.76 -1.30 -14.64
C GLN A 241 -8.64 -1.69 -13.67
N LEU A 242 -8.63 -2.92 -13.14
CA LEU A 242 -7.51 -3.41 -12.33
C LEU A 242 -6.22 -3.56 -13.15
N ASP A 243 -6.33 -4.08 -14.39
CA ASP A 243 -5.19 -4.17 -15.32
C ASP A 243 -4.72 -2.79 -15.81
N GLN A 244 -5.63 -1.82 -15.98
CA GLN A 244 -5.29 -0.42 -16.20
C GLN A 244 -4.50 0.15 -15.00
N GLY A 245 -4.94 -0.13 -13.77
CA GLY A 245 -4.23 0.24 -12.54
C GLY A 245 -2.83 -0.37 -12.46
N PHE A 246 -2.69 -1.65 -12.81
CA PHE A 246 -1.38 -2.32 -12.92
C PHE A 246 -0.46 -1.61 -13.91
N SER A 247 -0.98 -1.21 -15.07
CA SER A 247 -0.22 -0.46 -16.08
C SER A 247 0.22 0.90 -15.55
N TYR A 248 -0.69 1.60 -14.89
CA TYR A 248 -0.42 2.91 -14.32
C TYR A 248 0.70 2.84 -13.28
N ALA A 249 0.63 1.88 -12.35
CA ALA A 249 1.66 1.66 -11.35
C ALA A 249 3.02 1.28 -11.98
N ALA A 250 3.02 0.38 -12.97
CA ALA A 250 4.23 0.01 -13.70
C ALA A 250 4.86 1.23 -14.38
N VAL A 251 4.06 2.06 -15.05
CA VAL A 251 4.52 3.31 -15.68
C VAL A 251 5.18 4.23 -14.65
N GLN A 252 4.57 4.48 -13.50
CA GLN A 252 5.15 5.35 -12.47
C GLN A 252 6.50 4.79 -11.94
N ASN A 253 6.58 3.48 -11.73
CA ASN A 253 7.81 2.82 -11.28
C ASN A 253 8.94 2.96 -12.30
N TYR A 254 8.66 2.69 -13.58
CA TYR A 254 9.68 2.81 -14.62
C TYR A 254 10.06 4.25 -14.94
N ARG A 255 9.15 5.23 -14.78
CA ARG A 255 9.52 6.65 -14.83
C ARG A 255 10.52 7.01 -13.76
N THR A 256 10.24 6.59 -12.52
CA THR A 256 11.13 6.80 -11.38
C THR A 256 12.49 6.15 -11.63
N PHE A 257 12.51 4.91 -12.09
CA PHE A 257 13.73 4.20 -12.46
C PHE A 257 14.56 4.93 -13.53
N LEU A 258 13.89 5.50 -14.54
CA LEU A 258 14.54 6.28 -15.60
C LEU A 258 14.89 7.72 -15.20
N GLY A 259 14.63 8.15 -13.97
CA GLY A 259 14.82 9.53 -13.52
C GLY A 259 13.93 10.54 -14.25
N LEU A 260 12.81 10.09 -14.81
CA LEU A 260 11.82 10.96 -15.44
C LEU A 260 10.94 11.61 -14.35
N PRO A 261 10.49 12.86 -14.55
CA PRO A 261 9.57 13.50 -13.61
C PRO A 261 8.28 12.68 -13.47
N PRO A 262 7.55 12.75 -12.34
CA PRO A 262 6.24 12.13 -12.23
C PRO A 262 5.30 12.65 -13.33
N LEU A 263 4.28 11.88 -13.68
CA LEU A 263 3.23 12.40 -14.56
C LEU A 263 2.55 13.60 -13.88
N PRO A 264 2.19 14.65 -14.63
CA PRO A 264 1.36 15.72 -14.10
C PRO A 264 0.10 15.13 -13.46
N TYR A 265 -0.28 15.65 -12.30
CA TYR A 265 -1.53 15.25 -11.66
C TYR A 265 -2.70 15.69 -12.54
N ASP A 266 -3.45 14.70 -13.04
CA ASP A 266 -4.62 14.92 -13.89
C ASP A 266 -5.84 14.23 -13.25
N PRO A 267 -6.60 14.95 -12.41
CA PRO A 267 -7.67 14.38 -11.61
C PRO A 267 -8.85 13.86 -12.43
N ASP A 268 -9.01 14.32 -13.68
CA ASP A 268 -10.11 13.94 -14.55
C ASP A 268 -9.81 12.69 -15.37
N ASN A 269 -8.53 12.31 -15.49
CA ASN A 269 -8.08 11.14 -16.26
C ASN A 269 -7.38 10.07 -15.39
N LEU A 270 -7.51 10.14 -14.06
CA LEU A 270 -6.99 9.09 -13.17
C LEU A 270 -7.69 7.75 -13.43
N PRO A 271 -6.96 6.62 -13.48
CA PRO A 271 -7.56 5.29 -13.43
C PRO A 271 -8.48 5.15 -12.21
N VAL A 272 -9.56 4.38 -12.31
CA VAL A 272 -10.51 4.18 -11.20
C VAL A 272 -9.82 3.65 -9.94
N THR A 273 -8.78 2.83 -10.10
CA THR A 273 -7.96 2.34 -8.98
C THR A 273 -7.25 3.49 -8.26
N GLU A 274 -6.71 4.47 -8.97
CA GLU A 274 -6.07 5.67 -8.40
C GLU A 274 -7.10 6.62 -7.81
N GLN A 275 -8.28 6.75 -8.41
CA GLN A 275 -9.38 7.50 -7.80
C GLN A 275 -9.70 6.93 -6.40
N ILE A 276 -9.79 5.60 -6.27
CA ILE A 276 -10.06 4.94 -4.98
C ILE A 276 -8.88 5.05 -4.01
N MET A 277 -7.64 4.84 -4.47
CA MET A 277 -6.44 4.82 -3.61
C MET A 277 -5.91 6.19 -3.23
N MET A 278 -6.24 7.23 -4.00
CA MET A 278 -5.72 8.59 -3.82
C MET A 278 -6.89 9.57 -3.60
N GLN A 279 -7.62 9.92 -4.67
CA GLN A 279 -8.58 11.02 -4.66
C GLN A 279 -9.69 10.88 -3.60
N GLU A 280 -10.27 9.68 -3.45
CA GLU A 280 -11.29 9.42 -2.43
C GLU A 280 -10.73 9.56 -1.00
N ARG A 281 -9.50 9.07 -0.77
CA ARG A 281 -8.82 9.14 0.53
C ARG A 281 -8.47 10.58 0.90
N GLU A 282 -7.94 11.32 -0.05
CA GLU A 282 -7.65 12.76 0.09
C GLU A 282 -8.90 13.57 0.39
N ALA A 283 -10.03 13.27 -0.27
CA ALA A 283 -11.29 13.94 0.00
C ALA A 283 -11.82 13.65 1.43
N VAL A 284 -11.65 12.43 1.93
CA VAL A 284 -11.97 12.06 3.33
C VAL A 284 -11.09 12.85 4.30
N MET A 285 -9.77 12.90 4.06
CA MET A 285 -8.83 13.68 4.88
C MET A 285 -9.22 15.16 4.93
N LEU A 286 -9.52 15.76 3.78
CA LEU A 286 -9.94 17.16 3.70
C LEU A 286 -11.26 17.41 4.44
N LYS A 287 -12.20 16.46 4.43
CA LYS A 287 -13.43 16.55 5.23
C LYS A 287 -13.14 16.55 6.73
N VAL A 288 -12.23 15.69 7.21
CA VAL A 288 -11.82 15.68 8.63
C VAL A 288 -11.20 17.02 9.01
N VAL A 289 -10.26 17.52 8.20
CA VAL A 289 -9.62 18.83 8.41
C VAL A 289 -10.65 19.96 8.43
N HIS A 290 -11.59 19.97 7.49
CA HIS A 290 -12.66 20.96 7.45
C HIS A 290 -13.55 20.88 8.71
N GLN A 291 -13.90 19.68 9.18
CA GLN A 291 -14.67 19.51 10.41
C GLN A 291 -13.91 20.00 11.64
N LEU A 292 -12.58 19.87 11.68
CA LEU A 292 -11.72 20.43 12.73
C LEU A 292 -11.67 21.96 12.67
N CYS A 293 -11.51 22.55 11.48
CA CYS A 293 -11.54 24.01 11.29
C CYS A 293 -12.81 24.63 11.89
N SER A 294 -13.95 23.97 11.67
CA SER A 294 -15.25 24.42 12.19
C SER A 294 -15.55 23.93 13.61
N ASN A 295 -14.65 23.17 14.24
CA ASN A 295 -14.83 22.52 15.54
C ASN A 295 -16.11 21.65 15.63
N THR A 296 -16.44 20.97 14.53
CA THR A 296 -17.63 20.11 14.36
C THR A 296 -17.31 18.62 14.33
N LEU A 297 -16.05 18.23 14.52
CA LEU A 297 -15.65 16.83 14.52
C LEU A 297 -16.24 16.13 15.78
N PRO A 298 -17.10 15.11 15.65
CA PRO A 298 -17.81 14.52 16.79
C PRO A 298 -16.88 13.96 17.87
N GLN A 299 -15.79 13.33 17.45
CA GLN A 299 -14.80 12.67 18.30
C GLN A 299 -13.91 13.69 19.03
N GLN A 300 -13.87 14.94 18.56
CA GLN A 300 -12.96 15.96 19.06
C GLN A 300 -13.58 17.36 19.00
N ARG A 301 -13.92 17.88 20.18
CA ARG A 301 -14.17 19.30 20.35
C ARG A 301 -12.92 19.97 20.90
N LEU A 302 -12.33 20.85 20.12
CA LEU A 302 -11.21 21.69 20.52
C LEU A 302 -11.69 22.67 21.59
N ALA A 303 -10.96 22.73 22.71
CA ALA A 303 -11.33 23.50 23.90
C ALA A 303 -11.39 25.02 23.65
N ALA A 304 -10.65 25.53 22.66
CA ALA A 304 -10.48 26.95 22.39
C ALA A 304 -11.43 27.53 21.31
N GLY A 305 -12.48 26.82 20.93
CA GLY A 305 -13.35 27.24 19.83
C GLY A 305 -12.73 26.91 18.46
N ARG A 306 -12.56 27.89 17.57
CA ARG A 306 -12.00 27.69 16.22
C ARG A 306 -10.46 27.60 16.30
N PRO A 307 -9.83 26.58 15.70
CA PRO A 307 -8.38 26.50 15.65
C PRO A 307 -7.79 27.64 14.83
N ARG A 308 -6.59 28.08 15.20
CA ARG A 308 -5.79 29.02 14.42
C ARG A 308 -4.97 28.28 13.38
N ASP A 309 -4.31 27.20 13.81
CA ASP A 309 -3.33 26.46 13.03
C ASP A 309 -3.55 24.95 13.18
N LEU A 310 -3.61 24.24 12.07
CA LEU A 310 -3.66 22.78 12.00
C LEU A 310 -2.45 22.28 11.22
N ALA A 311 -1.90 21.12 11.60
CA ALA A 311 -0.97 20.38 10.76
C ALA A 311 -1.70 19.23 10.06
N LEU A 312 -1.46 19.03 8.76
CA LEU A 312 -1.87 17.85 8.01
C LEU A 312 -0.61 17.16 7.50
N VAL A 313 -0.38 15.91 7.92
CA VAL A 313 0.80 15.13 7.60
C VAL A 313 0.37 13.93 6.76
N VAL A 314 0.79 13.91 5.49
CA VAL A 314 0.38 12.92 4.49
C VAL A 314 1.60 12.46 3.70
N GLY A 315 1.55 11.27 3.13
CA GLY A 315 2.56 10.80 2.17
C GLY A 315 2.71 11.80 1.02
N SER A 316 3.94 12.02 0.57
CA SER A 316 4.25 13.02 -0.47
C SER A 316 3.43 12.84 -1.77
N ALA A 317 3.04 11.60 -2.08
CA ALA A 317 2.19 11.26 -3.21
C ALA A 317 0.80 11.93 -3.16
N HIS A 318 0.30 12.27 -1.97
CA HIS A 318 -1.00 12.91 -1.77
C HIS A 318 -0.98 14.43 -1.95
N LEU A 319 0.19 15.08 -1.95
CA LEU A 319 0.28 16.54 -1.91
C LEU A 319 -0.47 17.23 -3.06
N ALA A 320 -0.25 16.75 -4.30
CA ALA A 320 -0.87 17.34 -5.48
C ALA A 320 -2.41 17.22 -5.45
N GLY A 321 -2.91 16.05 -5.02
CA GLY A 321 -4.35 15.79 -4.92
C GLY A 321 -5.01 16.57 -3.79
N VAL A 322 -4.38 16.65 -2.60
CA VAL A 322 -4.83 17.46 -1.47
C VAL A 322 -4.93 18.94 -1.86
N GLU A 323 -3.88 19.50 -2.47
CA GLU A 323 -3.85 20.89 -2.90
C GLU A 323 -4.95 21.19 -3.93
N TYR A 324 -5.04 20.35 -4.97
CA TYR A 324 -6.04 20.48 -6.02
C TYR A 324 -7.48 20.41 -5.46
N LEU A 325 -7.78 19.37 -4.68
CA LEU A 325 -9.11 19.13 -4.16
C LEU A 325 -9.56 20.24 -3.22
N TRP A 326 -8.67 20.75 -2.35
CA TRP A 326 -8.99 21.86 -1.46
C TRP A 326 -9.31 23.14 -2.23
N ARG A 327 -8.40 23.55 -3.13
CA ARG A 327 -8.53 24.81 -3.88
C ARG A 327 -9.71 24.82 -4.84
N SER A 328 -9.98 23.69 -5.51
CA SER A 328 -11.15 23.55 -6.39
C SER A 328 -12.46 23.38 -5.62
N GLY A 329 -12.39 22.99 -4.34
CA GLY A 329 -13.54 22.64 -3.52
C GLY A 329 -14.20 21.29 -3.88
N ARG A 330 -13.69 20.57 -4.89
CA ARG A 330 -14.25 19.31 -5.41
C ARG A 330 -14.28 18.17 -4.41
N TRP A 331 -13.50 18.24 -3.32
CA TRP A 331 -13.59 17.24 -2.25
C TRP A 331 -15.02 17.09 -1.70
N ARG A 332 -15.83 18.16 -1.72
CA ARG A 332 -17.24 18.13 -1.27
C ARG A 332 -18.10 17.21 -2.13
N GLU A 333 -17.87 17.25 -3.45
CA GLU A 333 -18.55 16.41 -4.44
C GLU A 333 -18.12 14.95 -4.27
N VAL A 334 -16.81 14.71 -4.15
CA VAL A 334 -16.23 13.37 -4.00
C VAL A 334 -16.74 12.69 -2.72
N VAL A 335 -16.80 13.40 -1.59
CA VAL A 335 -17.35 12.85 -0.33
C VAL A 335 -18.87 12.62 -0.43
N GLY A 336 -19.57 13.22 -1.40
CA GLY A 336 -21.01 13.05 -1.59
C GLY A 336 -21.84 13.53 -0.40
N SER A 337 -21.32 14.50 0.36
CA SER A 337 -22.06 15.08 1.49
C SER A 337 -22.90 16.23 0.97
N GLY A 338 -24.22 16.21 1.21
CA GLY A 338 -25.19 17.24 0.80
C GLY A 338 -25.01 18.62 1.49
N GLY A 339 -23.76 19.05 1.69
CA GLY A 339 -23.36 20.28 2.36
C GLY A 339 -22.13 20.09 3.26
N ALA A 340 -21.40 21.18 3.50
CA ALA A 340 -20.19 21.20 4.34
C ALA A 340 -20.42 20.69 5.78
N ASN A 341 -21.65 20.80 6.30
CA ASN A 341 -22.04 20.41 7.65
C ASN A 341 -22.56 18.96 7.76
N HIS A 342 -22.69 18.23 6.65
CA HIS A 342 -23.12 16.84 6.70
C HIS A 342 -22.04 15.98 7.38
N PRO A 343 -22.39 15.07 8.30
CA PRO A 343 -21.41 14.23 8.97
C PRO A 343 -20.69 13.31 7.97
N LEU A 344 -19.37 13.18 8.13
CA LEU A 344 -18.53 12.31 7.30
C LEU A 344 -18.96 10.84 7.38
N SER A 345 -19.46 10.38 8.53
CA SER A 345 -19.96 9.01 8.73
C SER A 345 -21.12 8.63 7.79
N ALA A 346 -21.82 9.61 7.21
CA ALA A 346 -22.89 9.37 6.24
C ALA A 346 -22.40 9.36 4.78
N SER A 347 -21.10 9.57 4.53
CA SER A 347 -20.52 9.50 3.19
C SER A 347 -20.53 8.07 2.66
N GLN A 348 -20.89 7.91 1.39
CA GLN A 348 -20.77 6.63 0.68
C GLN A 348 -19.32 6.17 0.54
N LEU A 349 -18.33 7.06 0.70
CA LEU A 349 -16.92 6.69 0.70
C LEU A 349 -16.54 5.89 1.95
N LEU A 350 -17.26 6.08 3.06
CA LEU A 350 -17.09 5.33 4.30
C LEU A 350 -18.08 4.16 4.43
N ALA A 351 -19.05 4.07 3.51
CA ALA A 351 -19.88 2.88 3.42
C ALA A 351 -19.03 1.73 2.89
N THR A 352 -18.95 0.64 3.65
CA THR A 352 -18.42 -0.62 3.16
C THR A 352 -19.27 -1.05 1.96
N PRO A 353 -18.71 -1.09 0.73
CA PRO A 353 -19.44 -1.64 -0.39
C PRO A 353 -19.88 -3.04 0.00
N ARG A 354 -21.12 -3.41 -0.35
CA ARG A 354 -21.52 -4.81 -0.26
C ARG A 354 -20.50 -5.59 -1.07
N SER A 355 -19.69 -6.35 -0.36
CA SER A 355 -18.66 -7.12 -1.00
C SER A 355 -19.40 -8.11 -1.91
N SER A 356 -18.97 -8.21 -3.16
CA SER A 356 -19.39 -9.36 -3.98
C SER A 356 -18.97 -10.69 -3.31
N SER A 357 -18.24 -10.68 -2.19
CA SER A 357 -18.04 -11.86 -1.34
C SER A 357 -19.30 -12.40 -0.67
N ASP A 358 -20.42 -11.66 -0.62
CA ASP A 358 -21.72 -12.28 -0.25
C ASP A 358 -22.21 -13.21 -1.37
N THR A 359 -21.66 -13.06 -2.58
CA THR A 359 -21.75 -14.04 -3.65
C THR A 359 -20.42 -14.77 -3.74
N HIS A 360 -20.25 -15.85 -2.96
CA HIS A 360 -19.23 -16.87 -3.26
C HIS A 360 -19.20 -17.22 -4.76
N ASP A 361 -20.31 -16.99 -5.48
CA ASP A 361 -20.62 -17.25 -6.88
C ASP A 361 -20.04 -16.30 -7.95
N ASP A 362 -19.21 -15.30 -7.62
CA ASP A 362 -18.47 -14.58 -8.69
C ASP A 362 -17.49 -15.54 -9.39
N PRO A 363 -17.74 -15.92 -10.67
CA PRO A 363 -16.87 -16.86 -11.38
C PRO A 363 -15.50 -16.27 -11.73
N GLN A 364 -15.30 -14.95 -11.55
CA GLN A 364 -14.05 -14.25 -11.81
C GLN A 364 -13.36 -13.77 -10.54
N HIS A 365 -13.79 -14.22 -9.36
CA HIS A 365 -13.23 -13.80 -8.07
C HIS A 365 -11.70 -14.00 -8.02
N GLY A 366 -11.19 -15.16 -8.44
CA GLY A 366 -9.75 -15.44 -8.40
C GLY A 366 -8.93 -14.55 -9.33
N LEU A 367 -9.44 -14.30 -10.54
CA LEU A 367 -8.86 -13.39 -11.53
C LEU A 367 -8.80 -11.95 -10.98
N ARG A 368 -9.93 -11.46 -10.47
CA ARG A 368 -10.05 -10.12 -9.86
C ARG A 368 -9.09 -9.97 -8.66
N ARG A 369 -9.09 -10.94 -7.74
CA ARG A 369 -8.20 -10.93 -6.58
C ARG A 369 -6.73 -10.95 -6.99
N GLY A 370 -6.38 -11.78 -7.97
CA GLY A 370 -5.02 -11.89 -8.49
C GLY A 370 -4.52 -10.57 -9.09
N LEU A 371 -5.34 -9.92 -9.92
CA LEU A 371 -4.98 -8.64 -10.56
C LEU A 371 -4.87 -7.51 -9.55
N MET A 372 -5.80 -7.43 -8.59
CA MET A 372 -5.75 -6.44 -7.52
C MET A 372 -4.46 -6.59 -6.71
N GLU A 373 -4.08 -7.81 -6.32
CA GLU A 373 -2.82 -8.04 -5.61
C GLU A 373 -1.60 -7.75 -6.48
N ALA A 374 -1.61 -8.11 -7.76
CA ALA A 374 -0.52 -7.83 -8.67
C ALA A 374 -0.30 -6.32 -8.86
N MET A 375 -1.38 -5.55 -8.97
CA MET A 375 -1.33 -4.08 -8.99
C MET A 375 -0.77 -3.54 -7.68
N LEU A 376 -1.29 -3.98 -6.53
CA LEU A 376 -0.84 -3.51 -5.22
C LEU A 376 0.64 -3.83 -4.97
N ARG A 377 1.16 -4.98 -5.43
CA ARG A 377 2.59 -5.33 -5.37
C ARG A 377 3.52 -4.31 -6.04
N LEU A 378 3.01 -3.51 -6.98
CA LEU A 378 3.80 -2.46 -7.61
C LEU A 378 3.81 -1.15 -6.81
N SER A 379 2.86 -0.93 -5.91
CA SER A 379 2.64 0.37 -5.27
C SER A 379 2.78 0.34 -3.75
N VAL A 380 2.65 -0.83 -3.11
CA VAL A 380 2.65 -0.95 -1.65
C VAL A 380 3.58 -2.06 -1.15
N THR A 381 3.91 -2.03 0.14
CA THR A 381 4.80 -3.03 0.76
C THR A 381 4.11 -4.38 0.95
N LYS A 382 4.90 -5.44 1.22
CA LYS A 382 4.39 -6.80 1.44
C LYS A 382 3.44 -6.89 2.63
N GLU A 383 3.65 -6.06 3.64
CA GLU A 383 2.82 -6.00 4.84
C GLU A 383 1.40 -5.52 4.50
N VAL A 384 1.28 -4.51 3.63
CA VAL A 384 -0.02 -4.01 3.16
C VAL A 384 -0.78 -5.10 2.38
N ILE A 385 -0.07 -5.91 1.60
CA ILE A 385 -0.68 -7.04 0.87
C ILE A 385 -1.15 -8.13 1.83
N SER A 386 -0.39 -8.42 2.89
CA SER A 386 -0.78 -9.42 3.90
C SER A 386 -2.08 -9.07 4.62
N ASP A 387 -2.40 -7.78 4.75
CA ASP A 387 -3.65 -7.32 5.35
C ASP A 387 -4.89 -7.66 4.49
N LEU A 388 -4.72 -7.83 3.17
CA LEU A 388 -5.84 -8.06 2.25
C LEU A 388 -6.58 -9.37 2.52
N GLU A 389 -5.89 -10.43 2.96
CA GLU A 389 -6.52 -11.71 3.32
C GLU A 389 -7.38 -11.56 4.58
N SER A 390 -6.91 -10.80 5.57
CA SER A 390 -7.67 -10.54 6.80
C SER A 390 -8.96 -9.76 6.53
N VAL A 391 -8.96 -8.89 5.50
CA VAL A 391 -10.11 -8.04 5.17
C VAL A 391 -11.09 -8.72 4.21
N LEU A 392 -10.58 -9.32 3.13
CA LEU A 392 -11.42 -9.86 2.06
C LEU A 392 -11.66 -11.38 2.19
N GLY A 393 -10.97 -12.04 3.12
CA GLY A 393 -10.99 -13.49 3.28
C GLY A 393 -10.06 -14.22 2.29
N PRO A 394 -9.96 -15.56 2.43
CA PRO A 394 -9.17 -16.39 1.53
C PRO A 394 -9.82 -16.51 0.15
N VAL A 395 -9.00 -16.77 -0.88
CA VAL A 395 -9.51 -17.07 -2.23
C VAL A 395 -10.25 -18.42 -2.22
N PRO A 396 -11.48 -18.51 -2.77
CA PRO A 396 -12.20 -19.78 -2.86
C PRO A 396 -11.41 -20.84 -3.63
N GLU A 397 -11.42 -22.10 -3.18
CA GLU A 397 -10.66 -23.20 -3.80
C GLU A 397 -10.92 -23.34 -5.31
N ARG A 398 -12.19 -23.22 -5.73
CA ARG A 398 -12.59 -23.29 -7.16
C ARG A 398 -12.00 -22.17 -8.03
N GLN A 399 -11.52 -21.10 -7.41
CA GLN A 399 -10.92 -19.93 -8.05
C GLN A 399 -9.40 -19.84 -7.81
N MET A 400 -8.82 -20.83 -7.11
CA MET A 400 -7.41 -20.81 -6.79
C MET A 400 -6.52 -20.91 -8.04
N GLN A 401 -6.94 -21.68 -9.05
CA GLN A 401 -6.17 -21.81 -10.30
C GLN A 401 -6.06 -20.47 -11.05
N SER A 402 -7.16 -19.73 -11.18
CA SER A 402 -7.16 -18.43 -11.86
C SER A 402 -6.32 -17.40 -11.10
N TYR A 403 -6.46 -17.39 -9.77
CA TYR A 403 -5.63 -16.57 -8.88
C TYR A 403 -4.12 -16.87 -9.06
N THR A 404 -3.70 -18.13 -8.92
CA THR A 404 -2.29 -18.53 -9.04
C THR A 404 -1.74 -18.23 -10.44
N SER A 405 -2.51 -18.50 -11.50
CA SER A 405 -2.09 -18.22 -12.87
C SER A 405 -1.85 -16.72 -13.10
N ILE A 406 -2.68 -15.86 -12.51
CA ILE A 406 -2.47 -14.41 -12.55
C ILE A 406 -1.23 -14.00 -11.77
N GLN A 407 -1.00 -14.57 -10.58
CA GLN A 407 0.22 -14.29 -9.82
C GLN A 407 1.49 -14.64 -10.60
N GLU A 408 1.49 -15.75 -11.35
CA GLU A 408 2.62 -16.14 -12.20
C GLU A 408 2.79 -15.19 -13.39
N VAL A 409 1.71 -14.92 -14.13
CA VAL A 409 1.76 -14.08 -15.34
C VAL A 409 2.09 -12.63 -15.01
N TYR A 410 1.39 -12.02 -14.05
CA TYR A 410 1.60 -10.61 -13.66
C TYR A 410 2.77 -10.41 -12.70
N GLY A 411 3.25 -11.49 -12.06
CA GLY A 411 4.51 -11.49 -11.33
C GLY A 411 5.74 -11.44 -12.24
N ALA A 412 5.60 -11.81 -13.52
CA ALA A 412 6.71 -11.81 -14.46
C ALA A 412 7.14 -10.37 -14.86
N PRO A 413 8.44 -10.03 -14.85
CA PRO A 413 8.93 -8.73 -15.29
C PRO A 413 8.49 -8.37 -16.72
N ARG A 414 8.36 -9.36 -17.60
CA ARG A 414 7.91 -9.16 -18.98
C ARG A 414 6.47 -8.68 -19.08
N MET A 415 5.58 -9.07 -18.15
CA MET A 415 4.22 -8.53 -18.12
C MET A 415 4.21 -7.04 -17.75
N GLN A 416 5.08 -6.62 -16.83
CA GLN A 416 5.25 -5.19 -16.54
C GLN A 416 5.77 -4.43 -17.76
N LEU A 417 6.76 -4.96 -18.49
CA LEU A 417 7.24 -4.33 -19.73
C LEU A 417 6.15 -4.31 -20.81
N ALA A 418 5.29 -5.34 -20.88
CA ALA A 418 4.19 -5.41 -21.82
C ALA A 418 3.10 -4.37 -21.53
N SER A 419 2.98 -3.91 -20.28
CA SER A 419 2.02 -2.87 -19.88
C SER A 419 2.49 -1.43 -20.14
N LEU A 420 3.76 -1.24 -20.50
CA LEU A 420 4.32 0.10 -20.74
C LEU A 420 3.91 0.68 -22.11
N PRO A 421 3.73 2.02 -22.19
CA PRO A 421 3.68 2.76 -23.45
C PRO A 421 4.90 2.50 -24.35
N ARG A 422 4.70 2.50 -25.67
CA ARG A 422 5.74 2.15 -26.65
C ARG A 422 6.97 3.06 -26.56
N ASP A 423 6.77 4.35 -26.33
CA ASP A 423 7.82 5.35 -26.18
C ASP A 423 8.67 5.11 -24.93
N MET A 424 8.06 4.70 -23.82
CA MET A 424 8.77 4.33 -22.59
C MET A 424 9.52 3.01 -22.75
N LEU A 425 8.88 2.00 -23.34
CA LEU A 425 9.51 0.73 -23.61
C LEU A 425 10.76 0.90 -24.49
N LYS A 426 10.68 1.73 -25.53
CA LYS A 426 11.80 2.03 -26.42
C LYS A 426 13.03 2.57 -25.67
N LYS A 427 12.83 3.38 -24.63
CA LYS A 427 13.92 3.91 -23.78
C LYS A 427 14.56 2.83 -22.89
N LEU A 428 13.79 1.84 -22.46
CA LEU A 428 14.28 0.77 -21.58
C LEU A 428 15.05 -0.32 -22.32
N VAL A 429 14.66 -0.61 -23.56
CA VAL A 429 15.19 -1.71 -24.36
C VAL A 429 16.09 -1.24 -25.51
N GLU A 430 16.56 0.01 -25.43
CA GLU A 430 17.47 0.57 -26.42
C GLU A 430 18.74 -0.29 -26.54
N GLY A 431 19.09 -0.69 -27.77
CA GLY A 431 20.27 -1.49 -28.05
C GLY A 431 20.06 -3.01 -28.11
N LEU A 432 18.86 -3.54 -27.83
CA LEU A 432 18.59 -4.99 -27.90
C LEU A 432 18.41 -5.54 -29.33
N GLY A 433 18.42 -4.69 -30.36
CA GLY A 433 18.44 -5.13 -31.77
C GLY A 433 17.14 -5.78 -32.29
N CYS A 434 16.06 -5.78 -31.51
CA CYS A 434 14.74 -6.26 -31.90
C CYS A 434 13.63 -5.27 -31.52
N ASP A 435 12.47 -5.34 -32.17
CA ASP A 435 11.29 -4.59 -31.70
C ASP A 435 10.69 -5.32 -30.49
N PHE A 436 11.13 -4.93 -29.29
CA PHE A 436 10.64 -5.51 -28.05
C PHE A 436 9.13 -5.22 -27.82
N TYR A 437 8.55 -4.27 -28.55
CA TYR A 437 7.11 -4.13 -28.59
C TYR A 437 6.48 -5.36 -29.25
N GLU A 438 6.93 -5.77 -30.44
CA GLU A 438 6.39 -6.98 -31.10
C GLU A 438 6.68 -8.27 -30.30
N VAL A 439 7.86 -8.37 -29.69
CA VAL A 439 8.22 -9.54 -28.85
C VAL A 439 7.24 -9.75 -27.70
N LEU A 440 6.76 -8.66 -27.09
CA LEU A 440 5.82 -8.71 -25.97
C LEU A 440 4.34 -8.80 -26.39
N GLN A 441 4.05 -8.89 -27.70
CA GLN A 441 2.67 -8.93 -28.19
C GLN A 441 1.83 -10.06 -27.57
N PRO A 442 2.33 -11.31 -27.41
CA PRO A 442 1.56 -12.37 -26.77
C PRO A 442 1.11 -12.01 -25.34
N LEU A 443 1.98 -11.33 -24.59
CA LEU A 443 1.64 -10.85 -23.24
C LEU A 443 0.60 -9.73 -23.30
N ARG A 444 0.61 -8.86 -24.31
CA ARG A 444 -0.43 -7.82 -24.48
C ARG A 444 -1.78 -8.42 -24.88
N ASP A 445 -1.80 -9.44 -25.72
CA ASP A 445 -3.03 -10.05 -26.20
C ASP A 445 -3.84 -10.71 -25.07
N ILE A 446 -3.17 -11.20 -24.02
CA ILE A 446 -3.86 -11.78 -22.87
C ILE A 446 -4.37 -10.74 -21.86
N ARG A 447 -4.00 -9.46 -21.99
CA ARG A 447 -4.34 -8.43 -21.00
C ARG A 447 -5.82 -8.07 -21.03
N PRO A 448 -6.54 -8.04 -19.90
CA PRO A 448 -7.95 -7.67 -19.85
C PRO A 448 -8.24 -6.28 -20.39
N LEU A 449 -7.32 -5.32 -20.22
CA LEU A 449 -7.44 -3.99 -20.81
C LEU A 449 -7.51 -4.03 -22.34
N ASN A 450 -6.91 -5.04 -22.97
CA ASN A 450 -6.91 -5.25 -24.42
C ASN A 450 -7.99 -6.26 -24.87
N GLY A 451 -8.92 -6.65 -23.98
CA GLY A 451 -9.96 -7.65 -24.27
C GLY A 451 -9.51 -9.11 -24.07
N GLY A 452 -8.31 -9.34 -23.54
CA GLY A 452 -7.79 -10.66 -23.23
C GLY A 452 -8.34 -11.28 -21.94
N PRO A 453 -8.13 -12.59 -21.71
CA PRO A 453 -8.67 -13.32 -20.56
C PRO A 453 -7.95 -13.06 -19.22
N GLY A 454 -6.83 -12.33 -19.22
CA GLY A 454 -5.95 -12.16 -18.06
C GLY A 454 -4.86 -13.23 -17.97
N TYR A 455 -5.18 -14.47 -18.27
CA TYR A 455 -4.23 -15.58 -18.30
C TYR A 455 -4.69 -16.68 -19.26
N SER A 456 -3.77 -17.58 -19.62
CA SER A 456 -4.07 -18.84 -20.28
C SER A 456 -3.01 -19.86 -19.87
N ASP A 457 -3.32 -21.17 -19.95
CA ASP A 457 -2.33 -22.21 -19.64
C ASP A 457 -1.10 -22.10 -20.55
N ASP A 458 -1.30 -21.80 -21.84
CA ASP A 458 -0.22 -21.54 -22.78
C ASP A 458 0.66 -20.36 -22.35
N MET A 459 0.06 -19.28 -21.84
CA MET A 459 0.82 -18.12 -21.35
C MET A 459 1.58 -18.44 -20.06
N VAL A 460 0.99 -19.22 -19.16
CA VAL A 460 1.69 -19.68 -17.95
C VAL A 460 2.89 -20.55 -18.34
N MET A 461 2.72 -21.48 -19.28
CA MET A 461 3.83 -22.29 -19.80
C MET A 461 4.88 -21.42 -20.51
N TYR A 462 4.45 -20.44 -21.29
CA TYR A 462 5.34 -19.47 -21.94
C TYR A 462 6.19 -18.75 -20.89
N VAL A 463 5.57 -18.08 -19.89
CA VAL A 463 6.28 -17.37 -18.82
C VAL A 463 7.25 -18.27 -18.07
N ARG A 464 6.86 -19.53 -17.78
CA ARG A 464 7.75 -20.51 -17.14
C ARG A 464 8.94 -20.86 -18.04
N GLY A 465 8.70 -21.13 -19.32
CA GLY A 465 9.74 -21.44 -20.30
C GLY A 465 10.80 -20.33 -20.41
N LEU A 466 10.37 -19.08 -20.30
CA LEU A 466 11.25 -17.92 -20.34
C LEU A 466 12.17 -17.80 -19.12
N ASN A 467 11.79 -18.37 -17.97
CA ASN A 467 12.64 -18.39 -16.78
C ASN A 467 13.74 -19.46 -16.87
N PHE A 468 13.52 -20.53 -17.64
CA PHE A 468 14.51 -21.60 -17.84
C PHE A 468 15.63 -21.21 -18.83
N GLU A 469 15.44 -20.20 -19.67
CA GLU A 469 16.44 -19.74 -20.64
C GLU A 469 17.48 -18.75 -20.04
N LEU A 470 17.40 -18.47 -18.73
CA LEU A 470 18.31 -17.57 -18.01
C LEU A 470 19.29 -18.30 -17.05
N GLU A 471 19.18 -19.63 -16.95
CA GLU A 471 20.22 -20.52 -16.38
C GLU A 471 21.12 -21.07 -17.48
#